data_AF-A0A7V8WKN2-F1
#
_entry.id   AF-A0A7V8WKN2-F1
#
_cell.length_a   1.000
_cell.length_b   1.000
_cell.length_c   1.000
_cell.angle_alpha   90.00
_cell.angle_beta   90.00
_cell.angle_gamma   90.00
#
_symmetry.space_group_name_H-M   'P 1'
#
loop_
_entity.id
_entity.type
_entity.pdbx_description
1 polymer ?
#
loop_
_entity_poly.entity_id
_entity_poly.type
_entity_poly.pdbx_seq_one_letter_code
_entity_poly.pdbx_strand_id
1 'polypeptide(L)'
;MGTPDLIEPIVGWRQWDINLPPGPARGAPFRLWSPFVSTYWPPGEALRARCTSDPSSPHPEHACGIYALKKQFDLWQIAHNFLKNLRSSLRKEPNYFEGIVLVIGEVSLWGRVVVCQRGWRAEFAYPRRIFLVIPESWESESHLELHALARDFAAYGVPVEFKVVEVEVRMRPPRWDPLAPPHGAG
;
A
#
# COMPACT_ATOMS: atom_id res chain seq x y z
N MET A 1 -8.68 10.74 -40.24
CA MET A 1 -7.71 11.47 -39.39
C MET A 1 -7.49 10.62 -38.16
N GLY A 2 -6.31 9.99 -38.05
CA GLY A 2 -5.96 9.15 -36.90
C GLY A 2 -5.73 10.03 -35.67
N THR A 3 -6.43 9.73 -34.58
CA THR A 3 -6.19 10.28 -33.25
C THR A 3 -4.75 9.92 -32.84
N PRO A 4 -3.95 10.80 -32.22
CA PRO A 4 -2.66 10.39 -31.68
C PRO A 4 -2.90 9.40 -30.53
N ASP A 5 -2.49 8.16 -30.79
CA ASP A 5 -2.49 7.01 -29.90
C ASP A 5 -1.43 7.13 -28.79
N LEU A 6 -1.77 6.56 -27.62
CA LEU A 6 -0.92 6.25 -26.46
C LEU A 6 0.01 7.37 -25.93
N ILE A 7 -0.50 8.16 -24.98
CA ILE A 7 0.39 8.67 -23.92
C ILE A 7 0.69 7.48 -23.00
N GLU A 8 1.90 6.94 -23.08
CA GLU A 8 2.35 5.94 -22.11
C GLU A 8 2.15 6.48 -20.69
N PRO A 9 1.57 5.67 -19.77
CA PRO A 9 1.37 6.13 -18.41
C PRO A 9 2.71 6.44 -17.75
N ILE A 10 2.77 7.55 -17.02
CA ILE A 10 3.94 7.91 -16.22
C ILE A 10 4.08 6.86 -15.13
N VAL A 11 5.26 6.26 -15.02
CA VAL A 11 5.56 5.30 -13.95
C VAL A 11 6.25 6.02 -12.80
N GLY A 12 5.68 5.91 -11.60
CA GLY A 12 6.25 6.41 -10.36
C GLY A 12 6.25 5.37 -9.27
N TRP A 13 6.72 5.77 -8.07
CA TRP A 13 6.83 4.92 -6.89
C TRP A 13 5.86 5.36 -5.80
N ARG A 14 5.16 4.41 -5.17
CA ARG A 14 4.15 4.72 -4.16
C ARG A 14 4.20 3.75 -2.98
N GLN A 15 3.92 4.28 -1.78
CA GLN A 15 3.55 3.50 -0.61
C GLN A 15 2.03 3.38 -0.54
N TRP A 16 1.57 2.21 -0.14
CA TRP A 16 0.21 1.95 0.30
C TRP A 16 0.24 1.35 1.71
N ASP A 17 -0.88 1.50 2.38
CA ASP A 17 -1.19 0.70 3.56
C ASP A 17 -2.06 -0.50 3.14
N ILE A 18 -2.23 -1.45 4.05
CA ILE A 18 -3.16 -2.56 3.87
C ILE A 18 -4.36 -2.28 4.76
N ASN A 19 -5.55 -2.22 4.17
CA ASN A 19 -6.77 -2.21 4.97
C ASN A 19 -7.03 -3.63 5.49
N LEU A 20 -7.15 -3.81 6.80
CA LEU A 20 -7.94 -4.89 7.35
C LEU A 20 -9.38 -4.36 7.44
N PRO A 21 -10.37 -5.02 6.83
CA PRO A 21 -11.74 -4.63 7.06
C PRO A 21 -12.04 -4.65 8.58
N PRO A 22 -12.66 -3.59 9.14
CA PRO A 22 -13.15 -3.65 10.51
C PRO A 22 -14.19 -4.80 10.60
N GLY A 23 -14.09 -5.65 11.64
CA GLY A 23 -14.77 -6.96 11.74
C GLY A 23 -16.30 -6.97 11.54
N PRO A 24 -17.03 -8.11 11.53
CA PRO A 24 -16.69 -9.47 11.95
C PRO A 24 -16.66 -10.51 10.81
N ALA A 25 -16.31 -10.14 9.58
CA ALA A 25 -16.01 -11.16 8.57
C ALA A 25 -14.54 -11.58 8.72
N ARG A 26 -14.26 -12.52 9.64
CA ARG A 26 -13.01 -13.29 9.60
C ARG A 26 -12.83 -13.79 8.15
N GLY A 27 -11.71 -13.45 7.51
CA GLY A 27 -11.39 -13.92 6.15
C GLY A 27 -11.71 -12.96 5.00
N ALA A 28 -12.09 -11.72 5.25
CA ALA A 28 -12.16 -10.72 4.18
C ALA A 28 -10.75 -10.35 3.67
N PRO A 29 -10.59 -10.07 2.37
CA PRO A 29 -9.28 -10.10 1.74
C PRO A 29 -8.49 -8.80 1.96
N PHE A 30 -7.17 -8.91 2.04
CA PHE A 30 -6.27 -7.75 2.16
C PHE A 30 -6.33 -6.86 0.91
N ARG A 31 -6.32 -5.54 1.11
CA ARG A 31 -6.42 -4.57 0.00
C ARG A 31 -5.56 -3.34 0.20
N LEU A 32 -5.09 -2.78 -0.91
CA LEU A 32 -4.38 -1.52 -0.95
C LEU A 32 -5.26 -0.38 -0.44
N TRP A 33 -4.67 0.44 0.42
CA TRP A 33 -5.27 1.62 1.01
C TRP A 33 -4.30 2.81 0.93
N SER A 34 -4.87 4.01 0.88
CA SER A 34 -4.06 5.23 0.91
C SER A 34 -3.62 5.55 2.36
N PRO A 35 -2.31 5.76 2.62
CA PRO A 35 -1.82 5.94 3.99
C PRO A 35 -2.30 7.21 4.71
N PHE A 36 -2.57 8.27 3.94
CA PHE A 36 -2.86 9.60 4.49
C PHE A 36 -4.31 10.05 4.27
N VAL A 37 -5.06 9.32 3.46
CA VAL A 37 -6.45 9.66 3.10
C VAL A 37 -7.23 8.36 3.08
N SER A 38 -8.40 8.33 3.70
CA SER A 38 -9.27 7.15 3.77
C SER A 38 -9.78 6.78 2.37
N THR A 39 -8.99 6.05 1.59
CA THR A 39 -9.27 5.74 0.19
C THR A 39 -8.80 4.34 -0.17
N TYR A 40 -9.79 3.50 -0.49
CA TYR A 40 -9.64 2.17 -1.06
C TYR A 40 -9.10 2.19 -2.49
N TRP A 41 -8.24 1.23 -2.82
CA TRP A 41 -7.77 0.97 -4.18
C TRP A 41 -8.37 -0.35 -4.69
N PRO A 42 -9.38 -0.30 -5.57
CA PRO A 42 -10.04 -1.50 -6.08
C PRO A 42 -9.11 -2.35 -6.97
N PRO A 43 -9.10 -3.68 -6.83
CA PRO A 43 -8.45 -4.58 -7.79
C PRO A 43 -9.13 -4.52 -9.16
N GLY A 44 -8.35 -4.56 -10.24
CA GLY A 44 -8.83 -4.56 -11.61
C GLY A 44 -9.35 -3.21 -12.11
N GLU A 45 -9.42 -2.19 -11.25
CA GLU A 45 -9.98 -0.88 -11.58
C GLU A 45 -9.00 0.24 -11.26
N ALA A 46 -8.86 1.19 -12.19
CA ALA A 46 -8.07 2.38 -11.97
C ALA A 46 -8.69 3.25 -10.87
N LEU A 47 -7.89 3.67 -9.89
CA LEU A 47 -8.34 4.65 -8.93
C LEU A 47 -8.39 6.02 -9.60
N ARG A 48 -9.53 6.72 -9.46
CA ARG A 48 -9.68 8.12 -9.85
C ARG A 48 -9.57 9.04 -8.65
N ALA A 49 -8.72 10.06 -8.75
CA ALA A 49 -8.62 11.14 -7.79
C ALA A 49 -9.95 11.89 -7.70
N ARG A 50 -10.38 12.19 -6.48
CA ARG A 50 -11.56 13.01 -6.19
C ARG A 50 -11.17 14.17 -5.31
N CYS A 51 -11.74 15.34 -5.57
CA CYS A 51 -11.60 16.51 -4.73
C CYS A 51 -12.99 17.12 -4.53
N THR A 52 -13.32 17.47 -3.29
CA THR A 52 -14.59 18.11 -2.94
C THR A 52 -14.67 19.56 -3.41
N SER A 53 -13.51 20.22 -3.54
CA SER A 53 -13.41 21.63 -3.94
C SER A 53 -13.36 21.84 -5.45
N ASP A 54 -12.97 20.83 -6.22
CA ASP A 54 -12.78 20.96 -7.67
C ASP A 54 -12.96 19.61 -8.40
N PRO A 55 -13.88 19.49 -9.37
CA PRO A 55 -14.05 18.27 -10.15
C PRO A 55 -12.83 17.92 -11.03
N SER A 56 -11.93 18.87 -11.30
CA SER A 56 -10.75 18.73 -12.16
C SER A 56 -9.49 18.21 -11.44
N SER A 57 -9.62 17.40 -10.39
CA SER A 57 -8.48 16.81 -9.66
C SER A 57 -7.51 16.04 -10.58
N PRO A 58 -6.17 16.20 -10.45
CA PRO A 58 -5.46 17.11 -9.57
C PRO A 58 -5.50 18.57 -10.06
N HIS A 59 -5.82 19.49 -9.14
CA HIS A 59 -5.70 20.92 -9.41
C HIS A 59 -4.27 21.41 -9.13
N PRO A 60 -3.66 22.29 -9.97
CA PRO A 60 -2.29 22.76 -9.78
C PRO A 60 -2.03 23.42 -8.41
N GLU A 61 -2.96 24.26 -7.93
CA GLU A 61 -2.85 25.05 -6.69
C GLU A 61 -3.38 24.33 -5.44
N HIS A 62 -3.75 23.04 -5.54
CA HIS A 62 -4.32 22.28 -4.41
C HIS A 62 -3.60 20.95 -4.25
N ALA A 63 -3.61 20.37 -3.03
CA ALA A 63 -2.94 19.10 -2.73
C ALA A 63 -3.74 17.85 -3.13
N CYS A 64 -4.83 17.98 -3.90
CA CYS A 64 -5.59 16.81 -4.35
C CYS A 64 -4.87 16.02 -5.45
N GLY A 65 -5.27 14.77 -5.67
CA GLY A 65 -4.66 13.90 -6.67
C GLY A 65 -3.99 12.68 -6.06
N ILE A 66 -3.61 11.75 -6.93
CA ILE A 66 -2.92 10.53 -6.52
C ILE A 66 -1.42 10.76 -6.64
N TYR A 67 -0.71 10.68 -5.51
CA TYR A 67 0.72 10.95 -5.43
C TYR A 67 1.57 9.73 -5.80
N ALA A 68 2.65 9.98 -6.54
CA ALA A 68 3.77 9.05 -6.68
C ALA A 68 5.10 9.80 -6.69
N LEU A 69 6.15 9.16 -6.22
CA LEU A 69 7.53 9.66 -6.20
C LEU A 69 8.24 9.32 -7.52
N LYS A 70 9.21 10.15 -7.91
CA LYS A 70 10.04 9.90 -9.11
C LYS A 70 11.01 8.74 -8.91
N LYS A 71 11.61 8.66 -7.72
CA LYS A 71 12.73 7.76 -7.43
C LYS A 71 12.34 6.74 -6.37
N GLN A 72 12.68 5.48 -6.63
CA GLN A 72 12.56 4.39 -5.67
C GLN A 72 13.30 4.69 -4.36
N PHE A 73 14.48 5.32 -4.44
CA PHE A 73 15.30 5.64 -3.27
C PHE A 73 14.59 6.56 -2.26
N ASP A 74 13.78 7.51 -2.73
CA ASP A 74 12.98 8.37 -1.85
C ASP A 74 11.94 7.57 -1.07
N LEU A 75 11.40 6.52 -1.70
CA LEU A 75 10.43 5.62 -1.07
C LEU A 75 11.11 4.71 -0.04
N TRP A 76 12.30 4.20 -0.35
CA TRP A 76 13.08 3.39 0.60
C TRP A 76 13.47 4.14 1.86
N GLN A 77 13.79 5.43 1.76
CA GLN A 77 14.05 6.24 2.95
C GLN A 77 12.81 6.38 3.84
N ILE A 78 11.63 6.56 3.23
CA ILE A 78 10.35 6.60 3.96
C ILE A 78 10.07 5.23 4.62
N ALA A 79 10.22 4.15 3.84
CA ALA A 79 10.07 2.77 4.29
C ALA A 79 10.97 2.44 5.50
N HIS A 80 12.25 2.79 5.41
CA HIS A 80 13.23 2.57 6.46
C HIS A 80 12.87 3.29 7.75
N ASN A 81 12.43 4.55 7.65
CA ASN A 81 11.99 5.33 8.79
C ASN A 81 10.73 4.73 9.43
N PHE A 82 9.77 4.28 8.61
CA PHE A 82 8.57 3.58 9.08
C PHE A 82 8.95 2.30 9.85
N LEU A 83 9.78 1.44 9.28
CA LEU A 83 10.21 0.17 9.88
C LEU A 83 11.04 0.37 11.16
N LYS A 84 11.89 1.40 11.21
CA LYS A 84 12.61 1.77 12.45
C LYS A 84 11.65 2.16 13.58
N ASN A 85 10.62 2.95 13.26
CA ASN A 85 9.65 3.42 14.25
C ASN A 85 8.66 2.33 14.66
N LEU A 86 8.41 1.34 13.80
CA LEU A 86 7.56 0.19 14.08
C LEU A 86 7.99 -0.57 15.35
N ARG A 87 9.29 -0.65 15.64
CA ARG A 87 9.81 -1.27 16.88
C ARG A 87 9.28 -0.60 18.16
N SER A 88 9.00 0.69 18.13
CA SER A 88 8.42 1.40 19.27
C SER A 88 6.94 1.08 19.44
N SER A 89 6.21 0.89 18.34
CA SER A 89 4.78 0.58 18.32
C SER A 89 4.51 -0.88 18.68
N LEU A 90 5.26 -1.84 18.13
CA LEU A 90 5.13 -3.27 18.42
C LEU A 90 5.47 -3.63 19.87
N ARG A 91 6.32 -2.84 20.53
CA ARG A 91 6.58 -2.99 21.97
C ARG A 91 5.35 -2.65 22.83
N LYS A 92 4.45 -1.80 22.32
CA LYS A 92 3.22 -1.44 23.01
C LYS A 92 2.11 -2.44 22.70
N GLU A 93 2.01 -2.91 21.45
CA GLU A 93 1.00 -3.88 21.01
C GLU A 93 1.57 -4.98 20.09
N PRO A 94 1.88 -6.17 20.63
CA PRO A 94 2.58 -7.23 19.89
C PRO A 94 1.74 -7.96 18.80
N ASN A 95 0.42 -7.77 18.76
CA ASN A 95 -0.49 -8.48 17.83
C ASN A 95 -0.88 -7.65 16.60
N TYR A 96 -0.20 -6.53 16.34
CA TYR A 96 -0.61 -5.56 15.33
C TYR A 96 -0.07 -5.91 13.93
N PHE A 97 -0.76 -6.81 13.22
CA PHE A 97 -0.44 -7.26 11.86
C PHE A 97 -0.36 -6.11 10.84
N GLU A 98 -1.21 -5.09 10.97
CA GLU A 98 -1.23 -3.87 10.13
C GLU A 98 0.05 -3.05 10.18
N GLY A 99 0.80 -3.12 11.28
CA GLY A 99 2.05 -2.39 11.43
C GLY A 99 3.23 -3.06 10.75
N ILE A 100 3.15 -4.36 10.46
CA ILE A 100 4.32 -5.19 10.16
C ILE A 100 4.63 -5.27 8.66
N VAL A 101 3.59 -5.18 7.82
CA VAL A 101 3.74 -5.29 6.36
C VAL A 101 3.69 -3.91 5.74
N LEU A 102 4.81 -3.45 5.20
CA LEU A 102 4.86 -2.24 4.40
C LEU A 102 4.61 -2.59 2.93
N VAL A 103 3.70 -1.87 2.27
CA VAL A 103 3.44 -2.07 0.84
C VAL A 103 3.98 -0.92 0.03
N ILE A 104 4.88 -1.22 -0.88
CA ILE A 104 5.48 -0.25 -1.81
C ILE A 104 5.46 -0.79 -3.23
N GLY A 105 5.68 0.07 -4.22
CA GLY A 105 5.71 -0.42 -5.60
C GLY A 105 5.66 0.65 -6.65
N GLU A 106 5.66 0.17 -7.89
CA GLU A 106 5.46 1.00 -9.07
C GLU A 106 3.97 1.25 -9.26
N VAL A 107 3.64 2.46 -9.68
CA VAL A 107 2.28 2.88 -10.01
C VAL A 107 2.29 3.57 -11.36
N SER A 108 1.37 3.16 -12.22
CA SER A 108 1.07 3.85 -13.47
C SER A 108 0.15 5.03 -13.20
N LEU A 109 0.46 6.19 -13.76
CA LEU A 109 -0.25 7.45 -13.60
C LEU A 109 -0.67 8.01 -14.96
N TRP A 110 -1.91 8.50 -15.09
CA TRP A 110 -2.41 9.09 -16.34
C TRP A 110 -3.60 10.03 -16.12
N GLY A 111 -4.13 10.56 -17.23
CA GLY A 111 -5.12 11.64 -17.24
C GLY A 111 -4.46 12.99 -17.02
N ARG A 112 -5.07 13.85 -16.20
CA ARG A 112 -4.40 15.09 -15.75
C ARG A 112 -3.26 14.75 -14.80
N VAL A 113 -2.06 15.27 -15.07
CA VAL A 113 -0.88 15.08 -14.23
C VAL A 113 -0.23 16.42 -13.91
N VAL A 114 0.03 16.65 -12.62
CA VAL A 114 0.83 17.78 -12.13
C VAL A 114 2.20 17.27 -11.71
N VAL A 115 3.26 17.88 -12.25
CA VAL A 115 4.64 17.59 -11.86
C VAL A 115 4.95 18.32 -10.56
N CYS A 116 5.45 17.56 -9.58
CA CYS A 116 5.90 18.09 -8.29
C CYS A 116 7.44 17.96 -8.19
N GLN A 117 8.04 18.61 -7.19
CA GLN A 117 9.49 18.55 -6.95
C GLN A 117 10.00 17.10 -6.84
N ARG A 118 9.36 16.29 -5.99
CA ARG A 118 9.75 14.90 -5.69
C ARG A 118 8.98 13.84 -6.48
N GLY A 119 8.00 14.23 -7.28
CA GLY A 119 6.99 13.29 -7.75
C GLY A 119 5.98 13.87 -8.73
N TRP A 120 4.82 13.24 -8.77
CA TRP A 120 3.66 13.66 -9.54
C TRP A 120 2.39 13.54 -8.70
N ARG A 121 1.36 14.26 -9.12
CA ARG A 121 -0.04 14.03 -8.74
C ARG A 121 -0.81 13.73 -10.00
N ALA A 122 -1.63 12.69 -10.01
CA ALA A 122 -2.39 12.29 -11.19
C ALA A 122 -3.89 12.14 -10.92
N GLU A 123 -4.68 12.24 -11.99
CA GLU A 123 -6.12 11.98 -11.99
C GLU A 123 -6.40 10.50 -11.85
N PHE A 124 -5.67 9.66 -12.58
CA PHE A 124 -5.83 8.22 -12.52
C PHE A 124 -4.54 7.54 -12.11
N ALA A 125 -4.69 6.45 -11.36
CA ALA A 125 -3.57 5.59 -11.02
C ALA A 125 -3.98 4.13 -10.91
N TYR A 126 -3.05 3.23 -11.22
CA TYR A 126 -3.19 1.81 -10.93
C TYR A 126 -1.82 1.21 -10.58
N PRO A 127 -1.74 0.28 -9.62
CA PRO A 127 -0.49 -0.41 -9.33
C PRO A 127 0.06 -1.03 -10.62
N ARG A 128 1.38 -1.01 -10.78
CA ARG A 128 2.10 -1.65 -11.89
C ARG A 128 2.91 -2.85 -11.39
N ARG A 129 3.49 -2.73 -10.20
CA ARG A 129 4.19 -3.80 -9.47
C ARG A 129 4.03 -3.54 -7.98
N ILE A 130 3.82 -4.59 -7.20
CA ILE A 130 3.63 -4.51 -5.74
C ILE A 130 4.75 -5.28 -5.05
N PHE A 131 5.37 -4.64 -4.07
CA PHE A 131 6.32 -5.24 -3.16
C PHE A 131 5.73 -5.26 -1.75
N LEU A 132 5.60 -6.45 -1.18
CA LEU A 132 5.21 -6.67 0.21
C LEU A 132 6.50 -6.78 1.03
N VAL A 133 6.83 -5.73 1.77
CA VAL A 133 8.04 -5.68 2.59
C VAL A 133 7.73 -6.26 3.96
N ILE A 134 8.42 -7.34 4.31
CA ILE A 134 8.19 -8.13 5.52
C ILE A 134 9.51 -8.31 6.30
N PRO A 135 9.46 -8.47 7.63
CA PRO A 135 10.66 -8.78 8.41
C PRO A 135 11.14 -10.21 8.12
N GLU A 136 12.45 -10.44 8.20
CA GLU A 136 13.08 -11.77 8.06
C GLU A 136 12.48 -12.85 8.98
N SER A 137 12.04 -12.47 10.18
CA SER A 137 11.38 -13.41 11.10
C SER A 137 10.09 -14.03 10.54
N TRP A 138 9.54 -13.50 9.45
CA TRP A 138 8.35 -14.01 8.78
C TRP A 138 8.68 -14.86 7.54
N GLU A 139 9.95 -15.00 7.16
CA GLU A 139 10.36 -15.76 5.98
C GLU A 139 10.14 -17.28 6.13
N SER A 140 9.94 -17.79 7.36
CA SER A 140 9.67 -19.22 7.55
C SER A 140 8.40 -19.65 6.79
N GLU A 141 8.48 -20.72 5.99
CA GLU A 141 7.50 -21.15 4.97
C GLU A 141 6.05 -21.39 5.46
N SER A 142 5.78 -21.29 6.76
CA SER A 142 4.52 -21.70 7.39
C SER A 142 3.59 -20.56 7.80
N HIS A 143 3.87 -19.31 7.42
CA HIS A 143 2.95 -18.20 7.70
C HIS A 143 1.75 -18.23 6.75
N LEU A 144 0.61 -18.76 7.23
CA LEU A 144 -0.67 -18.76 6.52
C LEU A 144 -1.06 -17.36 6.03
N GLU A 145 -0.59 -16.33 6.72
CA GLU A 145 -0.81 -14.93 6.41
C GLU A 145 -0.09 -14.48 5.14
N LEU A 146 1.12 -14.98 4.85
CA LEU A 146 1.83 -14.66 3.61
C LEU A 146 1.11 -15.27 2.39
N HIS A 147 0.59 -16.48 2.53
CA HIS A 147 -0.24 -17.11 1.50
C HIS A 147 -1.54 -16.34 1.27
N ALA A 148 -2.19 -15.86 2.34
CA ALA A 148 -3.38 -15.03 2.23
C ALA A 148 -3.09 -13.69 1.54
N LEU A 149 -2.00 -13.00 1.92
CA LEU A 149 -1.54 -11.78 1.25
C LEU A 149 -1.27 -12.03 -0.25
N ALA A 150 -0.52 -13.07 -0.58
CA ALA A 150 -0.20 -13.41 -1.97
C ALA A 150 -1.47 -13.64 -2.80
N ARG A 151 -2.41 -14.45 -2.28
CA ARG A 151 -3.70 -14.72 -2.93
C ARG A 151 -4.52 -13.44 -3.09
N ASP A 152 -4.64 -12.64 -2.04
CA ASP A 152 -5.52 -11.48 -2.04
C ASP A 152 -5.00 -10.37 -2.95
N PHE A 153 -3.68 -10.19 -3.02
CA PHE A 153 -3.03 -9.22 -3.89
C PHE A 153 -2.91 -9.69 -5.35
N ALA A 154 -2.97 -11.00 -5.63
CA ALA A 154 -3.07 -11.50 -7.00
C ALA A 154 -4.31 -10.95 -7.74
N ALA A 155 -5.36 -10.54 -7.01
CA ALA A 155 -6.54 -9.89 -7.58
C ALA A 155 -6.23 -8.57 -8.31
N TYR A 156 -5.10 -7.90 -8.01
CA TYR A 156 -4.68 -6.71 -8.75
C TYR A 156 -4.16 -7.03 -10.16
N GLY A 157 -3.90 -8.29 -10.50
CA GLY A 157 -3.45 -8.67 -11.84
C GLY A 157 -2.10 -8.07 -12.23
N VAL A 158 -1.28 -7.69 -11.25
CA VAL A 158 0.07 -7.16 -11.43
C VAL A 158 1.09 -8.02 -10.69
N PRO A 159 2.39 -7.97 -11.06
CA PRO A 159 3.42 -8.68 -10.31
C PRO A 159 3.42 -8.30 -8.83
N VAL A 160 3.41 -9.31 -7.96
CA VAL A 160 3.50 -9.18 -6.49
C VAL A 160 4.73 -9.94 -6.03
N GLU A 161 5.62 -9.27 -5.30
CA GLU A 161 6.86 -9.86 -4.78
C GLU A 161 7.00 -9.58 -3.28
N PHE A 162 7.43 -10.57 -2.51
CA PHE A 162 7.87 -10.33 -1.14
C PHE A 162 9.30 -9.81 -1.14
N LYS A 163 9.56 -8.78 -0.34
CA LYS A 163 10.91 -8.26 -0.07
C LYS A 163 11.18 -8.43 1.42
N VAL A 164 12.04 -9.38 1.73
CA VAL A 164 12.50 -9.61 3.09
C VAL A 164 13.53 -8.55 3.44
N VAL A 165 13.34 -7.93 4.60
CA VAL A 165 14.29 -6.97 5.15
C VAL A 165 14.74 -7.44 6.52
N GLU A 166 16.06 -7.39 6.72
CA GLU A 166 16.65 -7.59 8.03
C GLU A 166 16.23 -6.42 8.92
N VAL A 167 15.25 -6.67 9.76
CA VAL A 167 14.88 -5.76 10.84
C VAL A 167 15.12 -6.57 12.10
N GLU A 168 16.02 -6.12 12.96
CA GLU A 168 16.20 -6.67 14.31
C GLU A 168 14.91 -6.45 15.12
N VAL A 169 13.89 -7.25 14.84
CA VAL A 169 12.66 -7.35 15.61
C VAL A 169 12.59 -8.78 16.10
N ARG A 170 13.05 -8.99 17.34
CA ARG A 170 12.68 -10.20 18.08
C ARG A 170 11.19 -10.14 18.37
N MET A 171 10.36 -10.58 17.42
CA MET A 171 8.94 -10.81 17.64
C MET A 171 8.70 -12.28 17.93
N ARG A 172 7.81 -12.57 18.88
CA ARG A 172 7.07 -13.83 18.82
C ARG A 172 6.06 -13.67 17.70
N PRO A 173 5.90 -14.63 16.78
CA PRO A 173 4.83 -14.57 15.79
C PRO A 173 3.49 -14.37 16.52
N PRO A 174 2.58 -13.52 16.01
CA PRO A 174 1.28 -13.36 16.63
C PRO A 174 0.62 -14.74 16.69
N ARG A 175 0.19 -15.15 17.88
CA ARG A 175 -0.69 -16.31 18.00
C ARG A 175 -2.06 -15.87 17.52
N TRP A 176 -2.27 -15.95 16.20
CA TRP A 176 -3.61 -15.86 15.66
C TRP A 176 -4.39 -17.08 16.15
N ASP A 177 -5.23 -16.88 17.17
CA ASP A 177 -6.24 -17.85 17.55
C ASP A 177 -7.51 -17.55 16.74
N PRO A 178 -7.93 -18.42 15.82
CA PRO A 178 -9.18 -18.28 15.09
C PRO A 178 -10.43 -18.26 15.98
N LEU A 179 -10.29 -18.40 17.31
CA LEU A 179 -11.34 -18.30 18.31
C LEU A 179 -11.20 -17.12 19.29
N ALA A 180 -10.11 -16.33 19.23
CA ALA A 180 -9.95 -15.17 20.11
C ALA A 180 -10.98 -14.06 19.80
N PRO A 181 -11.60 -13.44 20.81
CA PRO A 181 -12.58 -12.36 20.60
C PRO A 181 -11.92 -11.10 20.01
N PRO A 182 -12.66 -10.29 19.24
CA PRO A 182 -12.14 -9.04 18.68
C PRO A 182 -11.77 -8.06 19.81
N HIS A 183 -10.59 -7.45 19.71
CA HIS A 183 -10.15 -6.43 20.66
C HIS A 183 -11.03 -5.17 20.51
N GLY A 184 -11.70 -4.76 21.60
CA GLY A 184 -12.47 -3.50 21.64
C GLY A 184 -13.91 -3.56 22.15
N ALA A 185 -14.34 -4.63 22.84
CA ALA A 185 -15.59 -4.61 23.61
C ALA A 185 -15.27 -4.52 25.11
N GLY A 186 -15.11 -3.29 25.59
CA GLY A 186 -14.96 -2.93 27.01
C GLY A 186 -15.46 -1.52 27.23
#